data_AF-A0A7C4YE54-F1
#
_entry.id   AF-A0A7C4YE54-F1
#
_cell.length_a   1.000
_cell.length_b   1.000
_cell.length_c   1.000
_cell.angle_alpha   90.00
_cell.angle_beta   90.00
_cell.angle_gamma   90.00
#
_symmetry.space_group_name_H-M   'P 1'
#
loop_
_entity.id
_entity.type
_entity.pdbx_description
1 polymer ?
#
loop_
_entity_poly.entity_id
_entity_poly.type
_entity_poly.pdbx_seq_one_letter_code
_entity_poly.pdbx_strand_id
1 'polypeptide(L)'
;MKDNFNKYLIFNFGGIFLAIIIAFVAYSFISQDITAKTNKFISDRTLISKQNNALASFSKIKQEMTKITPYQSAMDKLLPSQNELINFPDWLQNTAATFNVVETFSFASGTVPAKDLTPGSVNFSLAVDGMANDDISFLKYIESSAPGYLLSFTSYSLVNNPNDTKITVNGKIYFK
;
A
#
# COMPACT_ATOMS: atom_id res chain seq x y z
N MET A 1 -41.64 19.76 -84.44
CA MET A 1 -40.50 20.48 -83.82
C MET A 1 -40.43 20.35 -82.29
N LYS A 2 -41.56 20.25 -81.56
CA LYS A 2 -41.55 20.07 -80.08
C LYS A 2 -40.87 18.78 -79.60
N ASP A 3 -41.04 17.66 -80.30
CA ASP A 3 -40.53 16.36 -79.83
C ASP A 3 -39.00 16.21 -79.87
N ASN A 4 -38.34 16.87 -80.84
CA ASN A 4 -36.87 16.82 -80.93
C ASN A 4 -36.21 17.73 -79.88
N PHE A 5 -36.85 18.83 -79.49
CA PHE A 5 -36.36 19.72 -78.45
C PHE A 5 -36.46 19.08 -77.05
N ASN A 6 -37.57 18.39 -76.78
CA ASN A 6 -37.76 17.65 -75.52
C ASN A 6 -36.77 16.48 -75.38
N LYS A 7 -36.48 15.75 -76.47
CA LYS A 7 -35.47 14.67 -76.45
C LYS A 7 -34.05 15.19 -76.20
N TYR A 8 -33.68 16.33 -76.78
CA TYR A 8 -32.36 16.92 -76.58
C TYR A 8 -32.18 17.48 -75.16
N LEU A 9 -33.25 18.05 -74.58
CA LEU A 9 -33.26 18.50 -73.18
C LEU A 9 -33.12 17.33 -72.20
N ILE A 10 -33.89 16.25 -72.38
CA ILE A 10 -33.83 15.07 -71.50
C ILE A 10 -32.47 14.39 -71.57
N PHE A 11 -31.83 14.32 -72.74
CA PHE A 11 -30.51 13.70 -72.88
C PHE A 11 -29.41 14.50 -72.16
N ASN A 12 -29.40 15.83 -72.31
CA ASN A 12 -28.41 16.69 -71.63
C ASN A 12 -28.63 16.74 -70.12
N PHE A 13 -29.89 16.85 -69.66
CA PHE A 13 -30.20 16.78 -68.23
C PHE A 13 -29.85 15.42 -67.62
N GLY A 14 -30.08 14.33 -68.37
CA GLY A 14 -29.69 12.98 -67.95
C GLY A 14 -28.18 12.83 -67.76
N GLY A 15 -27.37 13.41 -68.66
CA GLY A 15 -25.91 13.42 -68.54
C GLY A 15 -25.41 14.17 -67.30
N ILE A 16 -25.98 15.34 -67.02
CA ILE A 16 -25.64 16.13 -65.81
C ILE A 16 -26.04 15.36 -64.54
N PHE A 17 -27.23 14.76 -64.52
CA PHE A 17 -27.72 14.01 -63.37
C PHE A 17 -26.85 12.77 -63.09
N LEU A 18 -26.42 12.06 -64.15
CA LEU A 18 -25.49 10.93 -64.03
C LEU A 18 -24.13 11.35 -63.47
N ALA A 19 -23.58 12.49 -63.93
CA ALA A 19 -22.32 13.02 -63.43
C ALA A 19 -22.39 13.37 -61.93
N ILE A 20 -23.51 13.96 -61.47
CA ILE A 20 -23.75 14.27 -60.06
C ILE A 20 -23.81 12.99 -59.22
N ILE A 21 -24.48 11.94 -59.70
CA ILE A 21 -24.57 10.65 -59.00
C ILE A 21 -23.17 10.05 -58.85
N ILE A 22 -22.36 10.02 -59.91
CA ILE A 22 -21.00 9.47 -59.88
C ILE A 22 -20.12 10.26 -58.90
N ALA A 23 -20.20 11.59 -58.91
CA ALA A 23 -19.47 12.44 -57.97
C ALA A 23 -19.89 12.19 -56.52
N PHE A 24 -21.18 12.01 -56.25
CA PHE A 24 -21.69 11.71 -54.92
C PHE A 24 -21.21 10.35 -54.40
N VAL A 25 -21.23 9.32 -55.26
CA VAL A 25 -20.71 8.00 -54.92
C VAL A 25 -19.21 8.07 -54.61
N ALA A 26 -18.42 8.71 -55.48
CA ALA A 26 -16.98 8.89 -55.27
C ALA A 26 -16.69 9.65 -53.96
N TYR A 27 -17.44 10.72 -53.68
CA TYR A 27 -17.33 11.48 -52.44
C TYR A 27 -17.61 10.61 -51.21
N SER A 28 -18.66 9.78 -51.25
CA SER A 28 -19.01 8.88 -50.14
C SER A 28 -17.90 7.86 -49.84
N PHE A 29 -17.31 7.25 -50.88
CA PHE A 29 -16.20 6.31 -50.70
C PHE A 29 -14.96 6.98 -50.10
N ILE A 30 -14.59 8.17 -50.57
CA ILE A 30 -13.42 8.91 -50.06
C ILE A 30 -13.66 9.33 -48.60
N SER A 31 -14.86 9.83 -48.28
CA SER A 31 -15.22 10.25 -46.92
C SER A 31 -15.14 9.08 -45.92
N GLN A 32 -15.58 7.89 -46.33
CA GLN A 32 -15.49 6.68 -45.50
C GLN A 32 -14.03 6.27 -45.25
N ASP A 33 -13.16 6.27 -46.28
CA ASP A 33 -11.74 5.92 -46.12
C ASP A 33 -11.00 6.93 -45.22
N ILE A 34 -11.27 8.23 -45.38
CA ILE A 34 -10.71 9.28 -44.53
C ILE A 34 -11.16 9.10 -43.07
N THR A 35 -12.45 8.81 -42.86
CA THR A 35 -13.01 8.61 -41.52
C THR A 35 -12.40 7.37 -40.85
N ALA A 36 -12.27 6.26 -41.58
CA ALA A 36 -11.65 5.04 -41.08
C ALA A 36 -10.18 5.25 -40.68
N LYS A 37 -9.40 5.93 -41.52
CA LYS A 37 -8.00 6.27 -41.24
C LYS A 37 -7.85 7.21 -40.04
N THR A 38 -8.74 8.20 -39.93
CA THR A 38 -8.75 9.15 -38.81
C THR A 38 -9.07 8.44 -37.49
N ASN A 39 -10.07 7.57 -37.48
CA ASN A 39 -10.44 6.79 -36.30
C ASN A 39 -9.31 5.84 -35.87
N LYS A 40 -8.64 5.21 -36.83
CA LYS A 40 -7.47 4.38 -36.55
C LYS A 40 -6.34 5.21 -35.91
N PHE A 41 -6.03 6.37 -36.48
CA PHE A 41 -5.00 7.26 -35.94
C PHE A 41 -5.31 7.75 -34.52
N ILE A 42 -6.56 8.11 -34.24
CA ILE A 42 -7.01 8.51 -32.88
C ILE A 42 -6.88 7.33 -31.91
N SER A 43 -7.25 6.12 -32.34
CA SER A 43 -7.14 4.92 -31.52
C SER A 43 -5.68 4.59 -31.21
N ASP A 44 -4.80 4.62 -32.21
CA ASP A 44 -3.36 4.38 -32.05
C ASP A 44 -2.72 5.42 -31.11
N ARG A 45 -3.08 6.71 -31.26
CA ARG A 45 -2.64 7.78 -30.35
C ARG A 45 -3.12 7.56 -28.92
N THR A 46 -4.35 7.11 -28.75
CA THR A 46 -4.92 6.80 -27.44
C THR A 46 -4.19 5.62 -26.79
N LEU A 47 -3.88 4.58 -27.58
CA LEU A 47 -3.12 3.43 -27.11
C LEU A 47 -1.70 3.82 -26.69
N ILE A 48 -1.00 4.60 -27.51
CA ILE A 48 0.35 5.12 -27.19
C ILE A 48 0.32 5.98 -25.91
N SER A 49 -0.68 6.85 -25.77
CA SER A 49 -0.85 7.68 -24.57
C SER A 49 -1.07 6.81 -23.32
N LYS A 50 -1.93 5.77 -23.40
CA LYS A 50 -2.14 4.82 -22.31
C LYS A 50 -0.85 4.07 -21.95
N GLN A 51 -0.07 3.63 -22.94
CA GLN A 51 1.20 2.94 -22.71
C GLN A 51 2.23 3.87 -22.05
N ASN A 52 2.35 5.11 -22.50
CA ASN A 52 3.24 6.10 -21.89
C ASN A 52 2.83 6.42 -20.45
N ASN A 53 1.53 6.55 -20.16
CA ASN A 53 1.04 6.77 -18.80
C ASN A 53 1.32 5.57 -17.88
N ALA A 54 1.20 4.35 -18.40
CA ALA A 54 1.56 3.14 -17.66
C ALA A 54 3.06 3.10 -17.35
N LEU A 55 3.91 3.44 -18.33
CA LEU A 55 5.36 3.49 -18.14
C LEU A 55 5.79 4.59 -17.16
N ALA A 56 5.15 5.77 -17.23
CA ALA A 56 5.38 6.86 -16.29
C ALA A 56 4.97 6.47 -14.87
N SER A 57 3.81 5.83 -14.71
CA SER A 57 3.34 5.30 -13.42
C SER A 57 4.30 4.26 -12.86
N PHE A 58 4.73 3.30 -13.69
CA PHE A 58 5.71 2.28 -13.29
C PHE A 58 7.05 2.91 -12.85
N SER A 59 7.54 3.90 -13.61
CA SER A 59 8.77 4.61 -13.29
C SER A 59 8.67 5.36 -11.96
N LYS A 60 7.53 6.00 -11.69
CA LYS A 60 7.24 6.67 -10.42
C LYS A 60 7.25 5.68 -9.26
N ILE A 61 6.52 4.56 -9.38
CA ILE A 61 6.49 3.51 -8.35
C ILE A 61 7.91 2.97 -8.11
N LYS A 62 8.70 2.73 -9.16
CA LYS A 62 10.08 2.24 -9.04
C LYS A 62 10.99 3.24 -8.30
N GLN A 63 10.83 4.54 -8.57
CA GLN A 63 11.56 5.59 -7.84
C GLN A 63 11.14 5.62 -6.36
N GLU A 64 9.84 5.51 -6.07
CA GLU A 64 9.33 5.45 -4.69
C GLU A 64 9.82 4.21 -3.95
N MET A 65 9.82 3.03 -4.59
CA MET A 65 10.40 1.81 -4.01
C MET A 65 11.89 1.97 -3.67
N THR A 66 12.66 2.60 -4.54
CA THR A 66 14.10 2.84 -4.30
C THR A 66 14.32 3.75 -3.10
N LYS A 67 13.41 4.70 -2.86
CA LYS A 67 13.43 5.55 -1.66
C LYS A 67 13.01 4.80 -0.40
N ILE A 68 12.19 3.76 -0.49
CA ILE A 68 11.71 2.94 0.64
C ILE A 68 12.78 1.95 1.12
N THR A 69 13.63 1.42 0.23
CA THR A 69 14.69 0.46 0.56
C THR A 69 15.54 0.83 1.80
N PRO A 70 16.07 2.07 1.95
CA PRO A 70 16.82 2.43 3.15
C PRO A 70 15.96 2.45 4.42
N TYR A 71 14.69 2.84 4.33
CA TYR A 71 13.77 2.82 5.49
C TYR A 71 13.40 1.38 5.87
N GLN A 72 13.25 0.49 4.90
CA GLN A 72 13.01 -0.93 5.14
C GLN A 72 14.21 -1.57 5.84
N SER A 73 15.44 -1.31 5.37
CA SER A 73 16.66 -1.79 6.04
C SER A 73 16.83 -1.23 7.46
N ALA A 74 16.42 0.03 7.70
CA ALA A 74 16.39 0.59 9.05
C ALA A 74 15.34 -0.11 9.94
N MET A 75 14.15 -0.39 9.40
CA MET A 75 13.10 -1.11 10.14
C MET A 75 13.49 -2.57 10.44
N ASP A 76 14.13 -3.26 9.50
CA ASP A 76 14.64 -4.63 9.67
C ASP A 76 15.72 -4.75 10.76
N LYS A 77 16.40 -3.66 11.07
CA LYS A 77 17.36 -3.55 12.18
C LYS A 77 16.69 -3.27 13.52
N LEU A 78 15.50 -2.67 13.52
CA LEU A 78 14.74 -2.36 14.74
C LEU A 78 13.89 -3.56 15.19
N LEU A 79 13.53 -4.45 14.26
CA LEU A 79 12.70 -5.61 14.55
C LEU A 79 13.57 -6.87 14.73
N PRO A 80 13.52 -7.50 15.91
CA PRO A 80 14.20 -8.77 16.14
C PRO A 80 13.49 -9.88 15.36
N SER A 81 14.22 -10.95 15.07
CA SER A 81 13.63 -12.20 14.60
C SER A 81 12.80 -12.86 15.69
N GLN A 82 11.82 -13.67 15.30
CA GLN A 82 10.98 -14.41 16.26
C GLN A 82 11.81 -15.23 17.26
N ASN A 83 12.93 -15.80 16.83
CA ASN A 83 13.81 -16.59 17.71
C ASN A 83 14.56 -15.72 18.72
N GLU A 84 14.87 -14.46 18.40
CA GLU A 84 15.55 -13.55 19.32
C GLU A 84 14.63 -13.10 20.47
N LEU A 85 13.31 -13.18 20.30
CA LEU A 85 12.34 -12.91 21.37
C LEU A 85 12.49 -13.85 22.57
N ILE A 86 13.12 -15.02 22.41
CA ILE A 86 13.35 -15.95 23.52
C ILE A 86 14.25 -15.35 24.61
N ASN A 87 15.11 -14.39 24.26
CA ASN A 87 16.02 -13.72 25.18
C ASN A 87 15.38 -12.51 25.88
N PHE A 88 14.17 -12.11 25.45
CA PHE A 88 13.47 -10.96 26.02
C PHE A 88 13.13 -11.13 27.51
N PRO A 89 12.59 -12.29 27.97
CA PRO A 89 12.33 -12.51 29.39
C PRO A 89 13.60 -12.41 30.24
N ASP A 90 14.72 -12.99 29.78
CA ASP A 90 16.00 -12.95 30.49
C ASP A 90 16.55 -11.52 30.61
N TRP A 91 16.44 -10.72 29.53
CA TRP A 91 16.81 -9.31 29.57
C TRP A 91 15.92 -8.53 30.54
N LEU A 92 14.61 -8.81 30.54
CA LEU A 92 13.63 -8.14 31.39
C LEU A 92 13.89 -8.46 32.88
N GLN A 93 14.24 -9.70 33.20
CA GLN A 93 14.63 -10.14 34.53
C GLN A 93 15.90 -9.43 35.03
N ASN A 94 16.95 -9.38 34.22
CA ASN A 94 18.17 -8.67 34.58
C ASN A 94 17.93 -7.16 34.80
N THR A 95 17.02 -6.59 34.01
CA THR A 95 16.62 -5.19 34.15
C THR A 95 15.81 -4.97 35.42
N ALA A 96 14.84 -5.84 35.71
CA ALA A 96 14.01 -5.78 36.92
C ALA A 96 14.85 -5.82 38.20
N ALA A 97 15.85 -6.70 38.24
CA ALA A 97 16.82 -6.78 39.35
C ALA A 97 17.57 -5.46 39.58
N THR A 98 17.83 -4.66 38.53
CA THR A 98 18.48 -3.35 38.65
C THR A 98 17.58 -2.31 39.32
N PHE A 99 16.26 -2.45 39.17
CA PHE A 99 15.25 -1.56 39.76
C PHE A 99 14.67 -2.11 41.08
N ASN A 100 15.18 -3.23 41.60
CA ASN A 100 14.65 -3.92 42.79
C ASN A 100 13.16 -4.29 42.70
N VAL A 101 12.67 -4.59 41.49
CA VAL A 101 11.29 -5.03 41.26
C VAL A 101 11.25 -6.52 40.94
N VAL A 102 10.17 -7.20 41.34
CA VAL A 102 9.93 -8.60 40.99
C VAL A 102 9.01 -8.64 39.77
N GLU A 103 9.51 -9.18 38.68
CA GLU A 103 8.79 -9.34 37.44
C GLU A 103 8.23 -10.77 37.28
N THR A 104 7.11 -10.87 36.55
CA THR A 104 6.61 -12.13 36.03
C THR A 104 6.16 -11.90 34.60
N PHE A 105 6.91 -12.42 33.65
CA PHE A 105 6.64 -12.28 32.23
C PHE A 105 6.09 -13.58 31.64
N SER A 106 5.12 -13.48 30.75
CA SER A 106 4.63 -14.61 29.96
C SER A 106 4.22 -14.19 28.55
N PHE A 107 4.52 -15.03 27.56
CA PHE A 107 3.92 -14.91 26.24
C PHE A 107 2.48 -15.42 26.30
N ALA A 108 1.56 -14.61 25.77
CA ALA A 108 0.15 -14.96 25.66
C ALA A 108 -0.15 -15.54 24.28
N SER A 109 -1.26 -16.29 24.19
CA SER A 109 -1.73 -16.85 22.92
C SER A 109 -2.08 -15.75 21.90
N GLY A 110 -2.00 -16.09 20.61
CA GLY A 110 -2.38 -15.19 19.51
C GLY A 110 -1.20 -14.59 18.76
N THR A 111 -0.13 -15.37 18.56
CA THR A 111 0.96 -14.98 17.67
C THR A 111 0.45 -14.79 16.24
N VAL A 112 0.68 -13.59 15.70
CA VAL A 112 0.43 -13.26 14.31
C VAL A 112 1.79 -13.33 13.59
N PRO A 113 1.96 -14.20 12.59
CA PRO A 113 3.21 -14.29 11.84
C PRO A 113 3.42 -13.02 11.02
N ALA A 114 4.69 -12.65 10.81
CA ALA A 114 5.04 -11.56 9.91
C ALA A 114 4.61 -11.89 8.47
N LYS A 115 4.13 -10.87 7.74
CA LYS A 115 3.69 -11.02 6.36
C LYS A 115 4.06 -9.80 5.53
N ASP A 116 4.81 -10.02 4.46
CA ASP A 116 5.23 -9.00 3.49
C ASP A 116 5.86 -7.76 4.14
N LEU A 117 5.08 -6.68 4.31
CA LEU A 117 5.48 -5.40 4.90
C LEU A 117 4.93 -5.19 6.32
N THR A 118 4.25 -6.19 6.88
CA THR A 118 3.64 -6.14 8.22
C THR A 118 4.45 -6.99 9.20
N PRO A 119 4.93 -6.40 10.31
CA PRO A 119 5.64 -7.16 11.32
C PRO A 119 4.71 -8.17 11.99
N GLY A 120 5.27 -9.31 12.35
CA GLY A 120 4.62 -10.26 13.22
C GLY A 120 4.47 -9.67 14.62
N SER A 121 3.53 -10.20 15.39
CA SER A 121 3.33 -9.78 16.77
C SER A 121 2.99 -10.95 17.66
N VAL A 122 3.56 -10.97 18.86
CA VAL A 122 3.18 -11.91 19.92
C VAL A 122 2.63 -11.11 21.10
N ASN A 123 1.52 -11.57 21.65
CA ASN A 123 0.95 -10.96 22.84
C ASN A 123 1.80 -11.34 24.05
N PHE A 124 1.91 -10.44 25.02
CA PHE A 124 2.57 -10.73 26.29
C PHE A 124 1.78 -10.18 27.47
N SER A 125 2.04 -10.76 28.64
CA SER A 125 1.60 -10.26 29.93
C SER A 125 2.82 -10.12 30.85
N LEU A 126 2.95 -8.97 31.47
CA LEU A 126 4.01 -8.62 32.41
C LEU A 126 3.35 -8.19 33.72
N ALA A 127 3.60 -8.89 34.80
CA ALA A 127 3.32 -8.41 36.15
C ALA A 127 4.61 -7.91 36.80
N VAL A 128 4.52 -6.79 37.50
CA VAL A 128 5.61 -6.17 38.25
C VAL A 128 5.10 -5.93 39.67
N ASP A 129 5.92 -6.27 40.65
CA ASP A 129 5.63 -6.14 42.07
C ASP A 129 6.81 -5.45 42.76
N GLY A 130 6.54 -4.34 43.43
CA GLY A 130 7.56 -3.52 44.05
C GLY A 130 7.03 -2.26 44.74
N MET A 131 7.94 -1.33 45.03
CA MET A 131 7.56 0.00 45.46
C MET A 131 7.01 0.79 44.27
N ALA A 132 5.92 1.52 44.46
CA ALA A 132 5.23 2.25 43.39
C ALA A 132 6.16 3.12 42.51
N ASN A 133 7.16 3.77 43.10
CA ASN A 133 8.12 4.60 42.35
C ASN A 133 9.08 3.77 41.48
N ASP A 134 9.48 2.60 41.96
CA ASP A 134 10.42 1.72 41.28
C ASP A 134 9.73 0.99 40.12
N ASP A 135 8.49 0.53 40.33
CA ASP A 135 7.66 -0.08 39.27
C ASP A 135 7.44 0.87 38.10
N ILE A 136 7.07 2.13 38.39
CA ILE A 136 6.84 3.15 37.37
C ILE A 136 8.15 3.47 36.63
N SER A 137 9.27 3.53 37.34
CA SER A 137 10.59 3.80 36.74
C SER A 137 11.03 2.66 35.83
N PHE A 138 10.81 1.41 36.26
CA PHE A 138 11.07 0.21 35.49
C PHE A 138 10.22 0.15 34.21
N LEU A 139 8.91 0.37 34.31
CA LEU A 139 8.02 0.37 33.15
C LEU A 139 8.38 1.46 32.14
N LYS A 140 8.72 2.66 32.62
CA LYS A 140 9.24 3.74 31.76
C LYS A 140 10.55 3.37 31.08
N TYR A 141 11.44 2.68 31.79
CA TYR A 141 12.71 2.22 31.24
C TYR A 141 12.48 1.18 30.13
N ILE A 142 11.60 0.21 30.33
CA ILE A 142 11.27 -0.78 29.30
C ILE A 142 10.67 -0.12 28.06
N GLU A 143 9.73 0.80 28.22
CA GLU A 143 9.08 1.46 27.08
C GLU A 143 10.05 2.32 26.27
N SER A 144 11.00 2.98 26.94
CA SER A 144 11.93 3.93 26.29
C SER A 144 13.25 3.31 25.81
N SER A 145 13.72 2.26 26.49
CA SER A 145 15.11 1.81 26.41
C SER A 145 15.27 0.34 26.08
N ALA A 146 14.19 -0.42 25.83
CA ALA A 146 14.30 -1.82 25.41
C ALA A 146 15.14 -1.93 24.11
N PRO A 147 16.39 -2.42 24.19
CA PRO A 147 17.29 -2.38 23.05
C PRO A 147 16.92 -3.48 22.07
N GLY A 148 16.50 -3.10 20.87
CA GLY A 148 16.20 -4.05 19.80
C GLY A 148 14.86 -4.77 19.94
N TYR A 149 13.95 -4.28 20.78
CA TYR A 149 12.58 -4.78 20.89
C TYR A 149 11.59 -3.65 20.70
N LEU A 150 10.58 -3.87 19.85
CA LEU A 150 9.48 -2.94 19.68
C LEU A 150 8.26 -3.46 20.45
N LEU A 151 7.83 -2.69 21.44
CA LEU A 151 6.78 -3.06 22.39
C LEU A 151 5.60 -2.08 22.28
N SER A 152 4.39 -2.58 22.53
CA SER A 152 3.21 -1.73 22.68
C SER A 152 2.35 -2.25 23.82
N PHE A 153 2.11 -1.41 24.82
CA PHE A 153 1.21 -1.71 25.93
C PHE A 153 -0.24 -1.47 25.48
N THR A 154 -1.08 -2.49 25.62
CA THR A 154 -2.50 -2.45 25.23
C THR A 154 -3.40 -2.19 26.42
N SER A 155 -3.06 -2.74 27.59
CA SER A 155 -3.81 -2.50 28.82
C SER A 155 -2.90 -2.58 30.03
N TYR A 156 -3.32 -1.92 31.11
CA TYR A 156 -2.67 -2.02 32.40
C TYR A 156 -3.72 -2.16 33.51
N SER A 157 -3.31 -2.80 34.60
CA SER A 157 -4.08 -2.91 35.84
C SER A 157 -3.13 -2.61 36.99
N LEU A 158 -3.61 -1.83 37.96
CA LEU A 158 -2.87 -1.42 39.13
C LEU A 158 -3.66 -1.89 40.37
N VAL A 159 -3.02 -2.69 41.21
CA VAL A 159 -3.52 -3.05 42.53
C VAL A 159 -2.55 -2.47 43.54
N ASN A 160 -3.04 -1.57 44.38
CA ASN A 160 -2.23 -0.90 45.39
C ASN A 160 -2.58 -1.45 46.76
N ASN A 161 -1.59 -2.04 47.44
CA ASN A 161 -1.69 -2.46 48.83
C ASN A 161 -0.87 -1.50 49.71
N PRO A 162 -1.05 -1.52 51.04
CA PRO A 162 -0.34 -0.60 51.93
C PRO A 162 1.19 -0.68 51.88
N ASN A 163 1.75 -1.82 51.46
CA ASN A 163 3.18 -2.10 51.49
C ASN A 163 3.77 -2.47 50.12
N ASP A 164 2.93 -2.79 49.13
CA ASP A 164 3.36 -3.20 47.79
C ASP A 164 2.39 -2.65 46.74
N THR A 165 2.93 -2.44 45.55
CA THR A 165 2.15 -2.10 44.36
C THR A 165 2.36 -3.20 43.34
N LYS A 166 1.24 -3.70 42.81
CA LYS A 166 1.26 -4.68 41.74
C LYS A 166 0.71 -4.07 40.47
N ILE A 167 1.55 -4.02 39.44
CA ILE A 167 1.19 -3.55 38.11
C ILE A 167 1.17 -4.73 37.15
N THR A 168 0.06 -4.94 36.46
CA THR A 168 -0.02 -5.91 35.36
C THR A 168 -0.23 -5.18 34.06
N VAL A 169 0.66 -5.39 33.09
CA VAL A 169 0.64 -4.80 31.75
C VAL A 169 0.47 -5.92 30.73
N ASN A 170 -0.48 -5.75 29.82
CA ASN A 170 -0.61 -6.61 28.66
C ASN A 170 -0.28 -5.82 27.41
N GLY A 171 0.39 -6.47 26.46
CA GLY A 171 0.86 -5.80 25.27
C GLY A 171 1.24 -6.73 24.14
N LYS A 172 1.92 -6.15 23.15
CA LYS A 172 2.45 -6.86 21.99
C LYS A 172 3.94 -6.58 21.82
N ILE A 173 4.67 -7.61 21.46
CA ILE A 173 6.06 -7.51 20.99
C ILE A 173 6.06 -7.78 19.50
N TYR A 174 6.67 -6.89 18.73
CA TYR A 174 6.76 -7.02 17.28
C TYR A 174 8.06 -7.69 16.85
N PHE A 175 7.97 -8.51 15.80
CA PHE A 175 9.10 -9.23 15.21
C PHE A 175 8.99 -9.27 13.68
N LYS A 176 10.08 -9.62 13.02
CA LYS A 176 10.12 -9.84 11.55
C LYS A 176 9.91 -11.30 11.17
#